data_AF-A0A354C4L4-F1
#
_entry.id   AF-A0A354C4L4-F1
#
_cell.length_a   1.000
_cell.length_b   1.000
_cell.length_c   1.000
_cell.angle_alpha   90.00
_cell.angle_beta   90.00
_cell.angle_gamma   90.00
#
_symmetry.space_group_name_H-M   'P 1'
#
loop_
_entity.id
_entity.type
_entity.pdbx_description
1 polymer ?
#
loop_
_entity_poly.entity_id
_entity_poly.type
_entity_poly.pdbx_seq_one_letter_code
_entity_poly.pdbx_strand_id
1 'polypeptide(L)' 'YSVPFPLFADADYSIHKMVGEVNTPYFIGVKMNPDGTHKVIYSVLGEMKDVDQFLVTMMRLSGLQ' A
#
# COMPACT_ATOMS: atom_id res chain seq x y z
N TYR A 1 -9.15 -18.27 3.07
CA TYR A 1 -9.15 -17.07 2.22
C TYR A 1 -8.63 -17.43 0.85
N SER A 2 -9.28 -16.97 -0.23
CA SER A 2 -8.81 -17.16 -1.61
C SER A 2 -8.30 -15.84 -2.16
N VAL A 3 -7.23 -15.31 -1.56
CA VAL A 3 -6.61 -14.05 -1.97
C VAL A 3 -5.58 -14.38 -3.05
N PRO A 4 -5.66 -13.78 -4.26
CA PRO A 4 -4.76 -14.11 -5.37
C PRO A 4 -3.38 -13.42 -5.27
N PHE A 5 -3.08 -12.82 -4.13
CA PHE A 5 -1.86 -12.06 -3.88
C PHE A 5 -1.08 -12.68 -2.70
N PRO A 6 0.24 -12.44 -2.60
CA PRO A 6 1.03 -12.88 -1.46
C PRO A 6 0.43 -12.39 -0.15
N LEU A 7 0.22 -13.32 0.78
CA LEU A 7 -0.15 -13.03 2.16
C LEU A 7 0.95 -13.56 3.06
N PHE A 8 1.49 -12.70 3.90
CA PHE A 8 2.48 -13.05 4.91
C PHE A 8 1.93 -12.73 6.30
N ALA A 9 2.25 -13.58 7.27
CA ALA A 9 1.92 -13.34 8.67
C ALA A 9 2.95 -12.40 9.30
N ASP A 10 2.49 -11.47 10.13
CA ASP A 10 3.33 -10.57 10.95
C ASP A 10 3.08 -10.84 12.44
N ALA A 11 3.32 -12.07 12.88
CA ALA A 11 2.96 -12.53 14.24
C ALA A 11 3.67 -11.73 15.36
N ASP A 12 4.89 -11.27 15.09
CA ASP A 12 5.69 -10.49 16.04
C ASP A 12 5.47 -8.97 15.90
N TYR A 13 4.53 -8.55 15.06
CA TYR A 13 4.24 -7.15 14.73
C TYR A 13 5.47 -6.38 14.23
N SER A 14 6.43 -7.08 13.60
CA SER A 14 7.67 -6.47 13.15
C SER A 14 7.40 -5.46 12.04
N ILE A 15 6.54 -5.81 11.09
CA ILE A 15 6.16 -4.92 9.98
C ILE A 15 5.28 -3.79 10.49
N HIS A 16 4.28 -4.09 11.32
CA HIS A 16 3.41 -3.08 11.95
C HIS A 16 4.21 -1.99 12.68
N LYS A 17 5.24 -2.38 13.45
CA LYS A 17 6.15 -1.44 14.13
C LYS A 17 6.99 -0.63 13.15
N MET A 18 7.54 -1.27 12.12
CA MET A 18 8.34 -0.58 11.09
C MET A 18 7.53 0.49 10.33
N VAL A 19 6.23 0.27 10.12
CA VAL A 19 5.35 1.24 9.45
C VAL A 19 4.73 2.28 10.40
N GLY A 20 5.18 2.34 11.65
CA GLY A 20 4.79 3.37 12.62
C GLY A 20 3.56 3.05 13.46
N GLU A 21 3.22 1.77 13.62
CA GLU A 21 2.14 1.29 14.51
C GLU A 21 0.76 1.91 14.18
N VAL A 22 0.53 2.14 12.89
CA VAL A 22 -0.72 2.72 12.37
C VAL A 22 -1.91 1.77 12.56
N ASN A 23 -3.07 2.32 12.90
CA ASN A 23 -4.30 1.55 13.02
C ASN A 23 -4.68 0.86 11.70
N THR A 24 -5.46 -0.22 11.79
CA THR A 24 -5.92 -0.98 10.63
C THR A 24 -7.36 -0.59 10.24
N PRO A 25 -7.72 -0.57 8.94
CA PRO A 25 -6.86 -0.85 7.79
C PRO A 25 -5.96 0.35 7.41
N TYR A 26 -4.79 0.04 6.83
CA TYR A 26 -3.82 1.03 6.35
C TYR A 26 -3.32 0.62 4.96
N PHE A 27 -3.22 1.57 4.04
CA PHE A 27 -2.86 1.32 2.64
C PHE A 27 -1.62 2.12 2.25
N ILE A 28 -0.64 1.44 1.66
CA ILE A 28 0.62 2.03 1.19
C ILE A 28 0.78 1.73 -0.30
N GLY A 29 1.04 2.76 -1.08
CA GLY A 29 1.40 2.66 -2.49
C GLY A 29 2.85 3.02 -2.72
N VAL A 30 3.62 2.13 -3.34
CA VAL A 30 5.05 2.32 -3.62
C VAL A 30 5.28 2.30 -5.13
N LYS A 31 5.90 3.36 -5.65
CA LYS A 31 6.40 3.42 -7.02
C LYS A 31 7.81 2.85 -7.08
N MET A 32 8.01 1.91 -7.99
CA MET A 32 9.34 1.40 -8.36
C MET A 32 9.87 2.26 -9.50
N ASN A 33 11.02 2.91 -9.32
CA ASN A 33 11.63 3.74 -10.35
C ASN A 33 12.60 2.91 -11.21
N PRO A 34 12.88 3.32 -12.46
CA PRO A 34 13.80 2.60 -13.35
C PRO A 34 15.24 2.51 -12.84
N ASP A 35 15.64 3.42 -11.95
CA ASP A 35 16.96 3.47 -11.33
C ASP A 35 17.11 2.50 -10.12
N GLY A 36 16.09 1.68 -9.85
CA GLY A 36 16.05 0.74 -8.73
C GLY A 36 15.66 1.37 -7.40
N THR A 37 15.43 2.69 -7.34
CA THR A 37 14.90 3.35 -6.15
C THR A 37 13.39 3.13 -6.00
N HIS A 38 12.91 3.27 -4.78
CA HIS A 38 11.50 3.14 -4.44
C HIS A 38 11.00 4.43 -3.80
N LYS A 39 9.76 4.82 -4.12
CA LYS A 39 9.13 6.01 -3.54
C LYS A 39 7.73 5.68 -3.04
N VAL A 40 7.44 6.01 -1.79
CA VAL A 40 6.07 6.01 -1.27
C VAL A 40 5.30 7.14 -1.95
N ILE A 41 4.24 6.79 -2.66
CA ILE A 41 3.37 7.73 -3.39
C ILE A 41 1.96 7.83 -2.78
N TYR A 42 1.60 6.90 -1.90
CA TYR A 42 0.32 6.87 -1.20
C TYR A 42 0.52 6.27 0.20
N SER A 43 -0.05 6.90 1.23
CA SER A 43 0.05 6.46 2.63
C SER A 43 -1.19 6.97 3.38
N VAL A 44 -2.20 6.13 3.53
CA VAL A 44 -3.51 6.55 4.05
C VAL A 44 -4.02 5.57 5.11
N LEU A 45 -4.44 6.15 6.23
CA LEU A 45 -5.13 5.46 7.30
C LEU A 45 -6.64 5.41 7.03
N GLY A 46 -7.24 4.25 7.30
CA GLY A 46 -8.68 4.06 7.27
C GLY A 46 -9.14 3.30 6.04
N GLU A 47 -10.45 3.12 5.96
CA GLU A 47 -11.08 2.28 4.96
C GLU A 47 -11.04 2.88 3.55
N MET A 48 -10.75 2.04 2.57
CA MET A 48 -10.95 2.34 1.17
C MET A 48 -12.45 2.26 0.87
N LYS A 49 -13.10 3.42 0.69
CA LYS A 49 -14.55 3.50 0.45
C LYS A 49 -14.95 3.14 -0.98
N ASP A 50 -14.08 3.44 -1.94
CA ASP A 50 -14.32 3.25 -3.37
C ASP A 50 -13.05 2.71 -4.03
N VAL A 51 -13.15 1.48 -4.55
CA VAL A 51 -12.03 0.74 -5.15
C VAL A 51 -11.65 1.33 -6.50
N ASP A 52 -12.62 1.79 -7.29
CA ASP A 52 -12.36 2.36 -8.62
C ASP A 52 -11.63 3.69 -8.49
N GLN A 53 -12.07 4.53 -7.55
CA GLN A 53 -11.35 5.78 -7.24
C GLN A 53 -9.95 5.55 -6.68
N PHE A 54 -9.77 4.48 -5.89
CA PHE A 54 -8.44 4.10 -5.43
C PHE A 54 -7.53 3.72 -6.61
N LEU A 55 -8.00 2.89 -7.54
CA LEU A 55 -7.21 2.50 -8.72
C LEU A 55 -6.87 3.69 -9.61
N VAL A 56 -7.83 4.58 -9.87
CA VAL A 56 -7.58 5.84 -10.62
C VAL A 56 -6.54 6.69 -9.90
N THR A 57 -6.63 6.82 -8.58
CA THR A 57 -5.66 7.55 -7.77
C THR A 57 -4.27 6.94 -7.88
N MET A 58 -4.16 5.61 -7.80
CA MET A 58 -2.89 4.90 -7.91
C MET A 58 -2.25 5.05 -9.28
N MET A 59 -3.01 4.91 -10.39
CA MET A 59 -2.48 5.11 -11.75
C MET A 59 -1.93 6.53 -11.95
N ARG A 60 -2.66 7.53 -11.46
CA ARG A 60 -2.24 8.93 -11.52
C ARG A 60 -0.97 9.18 -10.70
N LEU A 61 -0.90 8.66 -9.47
CA LEU A 61 0.26 8.85 -8.60
C LEU A 61 1.50 8.06 -9.06
N SER A 62 1.30 6.91 -9.71
CA SER A 62 2.41 6.15 -10.32
C SER A 62 2.91 6.78 -11.62
N GLY A 63 2.11 7.64 -12.27
CA GLY A 63 2.41 8.20 -13.58
C GLY A 63 2.24 7.18 -14.71
N LEU A 64 1.25 6.29 -14.56
CA LEU A 64 0.87 5.28 -15.57
C LEU A 64 -0.35 5.72 -16.40
N GLN A 65 -0.78 6.97 -16.21
CA GLN A 65 -1.87 7.62 -16.94
C GLN A 65 -1.29 8.65 -17.91
#